data_AF-A0A1H4AAD6-F1
#
_entry.id   AF-A0A1H4AAD6-F1
#
_cell.length_a   1.000
_cell.length_b   1.000
_cell.length_c   1.000
_cell.angle_alpha   90.00
_cell.angle_beta   90.00
_cell.angle_gamma   90.00
#
_symmetry.space_group_name_H-M   'P 1'
#
loop_
_entity.id
_entity.type
_entity.pdbx_description
1 polymer ?
#
loop_
_entity_poly.entity_id
_entity_poly.type
_entity_poly.pdbx_seq_one_letter_code
_entity_poly.pdbx_strand_id
1 'polypeptide(L)' 'MDPTRTKQDQSPVVRKYQIGDMTYIVKAVVKDGVKEDAATKVRRLIRNDLTRAKKS' A
#
# COMPACT_ATOMS: atom_id res chain seq x y z
N MET A 1 32.48 7.09 7.91
CA MET A 1 31.25 6.49 7.34
C MET A 1 30.08 7.18 8.02
N ASP A 2 29.58 8.25 7.43
CA ASP A 2 28.35 8.89 7.87
C ASP A 2 27.16 7.98 7.54
N PRO A 3 26.36 7.53 8.52
CA PRO A 3 25.06 7.01 8.20
C PRO A 3 24.19 8.24 7.95
N THR A 4 24.19 8.75 6.71
CA THR A 4 23.11 9.61 6.25
C THR A 4 21.81 8.82 6.38
N ARG A 5 21.16 8.92 7.54
CA ARG A 5 19.75 8.63 7.73
C ARG A 5 19.03 9.57 6.77
N THR A 6 18.81 9.10 5.55
CA THR A 6 17.88 9.69 4.61
C THR A 6 16.57 9.83 5.39
N LYS A 7 16.20 11.07 5.74
CA LYS A 7 14.86 11.39 6.21
C LYS A 7 13.93 10.84 5.14
N GLN A 8 13.32 9.70 5.40
CA GLN A 8 12.35 9.11 4.51
C GLN A 8 11.24 10.14 4.43
N ASP A 9 11.08 10.71 3.23
CA ASP A 9 10.05 11.67 2.94
C ASP A 9 8.71 11.06 3.36
N GLN A 10 8.13 11.57 4.46
CA GLN A 10 6.85 11.11 4.99
C GLN A 10 5.68 11.53 4.09
N SER A 11 5.98 12.23 2.98
CA SER A 11 5.00 12.57 1.98
C SER A 11 4.24 11.31 1.53
N PRO A 12 2.90 11.33 1.58
CA PRO A 12 2.10 10.19 1.14
C PRO A 12 2.40 9.87 -0.33
N VAL A 13 2.93 8.69 -0.58
CA VAL A 13 3.15 8.16 -1.93
C VAL A 13 1.83 7.65 -2.46
N VAL A 14 1.30 8.28 -3.51
CA VAL A 14 0.10 7.79 -4.21
C VAL A 14 0.53 7.03 -5.45
N ARG A 15 0.09 5.77 -5.58
CA ARG A 15 0.34 4.92 -6.75
C ARG A 15 -0.98 4.46 -7.35
N LYS A 16 -1.11 4.61 -8.66
CA LYS A 16 -2.25 4.13 -9.45
C LYS A 16 -1.89 2.77 -10.04
N TYR A 17 -2.74 1.78 -9.81
CA TYR A 17 -2.65 0.45 -10.41
C TYR A 17 -3.90 0.22 -11.25
N GLN A 18 -3.74 -0.31 -12.45
CA GLN A 18 -4.86 -0.74 -13.28
C GLN A 18 -4.82 -2.25 -13.35
N ILE A 19 -5.89 -2.89 -12.90
CA ILE A 19 -6.03 -4.35 -12.87
C ILE A 19 -7.34 -4.66 -13.62
N GLY A 20 -7.22 -5.18 -14.84
CA GLY A 20 -8.35 -5.28 -15.77
C GLY A 20 -8.96 -3.90 -16.06
N ASP A 21 -10.28 -3.80 -15.99
CA ASP A 21 -11.02 -2.54 -16.21
C ASP A 21 -11.11 -1.66 -14.95
N MET A 22 -10.60 -2.13 -13.81
CA MET A 22 -10.66 -1.41 -12.54
C MET A 22 -9.35 -0.66 -12.23
N THR A 23 -9.50 0.61 -11.84
CA THR A 23 -8.40 1.46 -11.38
C THR A 23 -8.37 1.49 -9.85
N TYR A 24 -7.24 1.07 -9.28
CA TYR A 24 -6.96 1.11 -7.85
C TYR A 24 -5.98 2.24 -7.53
N ILE A 25 -6.40 3.19 -6.70
CA ILE A 25 -5.52 4.26 -6.19
C ILE A 25 -5.07 3.86 -4.78
N VAL A 26 -3.76 3.65 -4.62
CA VAL A 26 -3.15 3.27 -3.34
C VAL A 26 -2.40 4.47 -2.78
N LYS A 27 -2.88 4.99 -1.65
CA LYS A 27 -2.15 5.99 -0.84
C LYS A 27 -1.33 5.25 0.23
N ALA A 28 -0.01 5.28 0.09
CA ALA A 28 0.93 4.75 1.07
C ALA A 28 1.51 5.92 1.88
N VAL A 29 1.41 5.84 3.20
CA VAL A 29 2.14 6.70 4.12
C VAL A 29 3.20 5.81 4.76
N VAL A 30 4.47 6.14 4.60
CA VAL A 30 5.54 5.47 5.32
C VAL A 30 5.51 6.01 6.74
N LYS A 31 4.87 5.27 7.64
CA LYS A 31 4.90 5.57 9.07
C LYS A 31 6.06 4.78 9.67
N ASP A 32 6.99 5.48 10.33
CA ASP A 32 8.09 4.85 11.04
C ASP A 32 7.56 3.75 11.99
N GLY A 33 8.09 2.53 11.84
CA GLY A 33 7.73 1.37 12.67
C GLY A 33 6.70 0.40 12.09
N VAL A 34 6.16 0.64 10.87
CA VAL A 34 5.26 -0.31 10.21
C VAL A 34 6.05 -1.44 9.55
N LYS A 35 5.85 -2.68 10.01
CA LYS A 35 6.54 -3.89 9.51
C LYS A 35 5.92 -4.49 8.24
N GLU A 36 4.76 -3.99 7.81
CA GLU A 36 4.04 -4.56 6.67
C GLU A 36 4.44 -3.84 5.37
N ASP A 37 5.07 -4.57 4.45
CA ASP A 37 5.38 -4.09 3.11
C ASP A 37 4.12 -3.78 2.29
N ALA A 38 4.25 -2.83 1.37
CA ALA A 38 3.16 -2.34 0.53
C ALA A 38 2.48 -3.47 -0.28
N ALA A 39 3.24 -4.43 -0.80
CA ALA A 39 2.68 -5.53 -1.59
C ALA A 39 1.77 -6.43 -0.75
N THR A 40 2.11 -6.62 0.53
CA THR A 40 1.30 -7.41 1.47
C THR A 40 -0.01 -6.71 1.78
N LYS A 41 0.03 -5.39 1.99
CA LYS A 41 -1.18 -4.58 2.23
C LYS A 41 -2.15 -4.63 1.04
N VAL A 42 -1.65 -4.51 -0.19
CA VAL A 42 -2.48 -4.59 -1.41
C VAL A 42 -3.15 -5.97 -1.53
N ARG A 43 -2.38 -7.05 -1.35
CA ARG A 43 -2.93 -8.43 -1.36
C ARG A 43 -4.01 -8.63 -0.30
N ARG A 44 -3.84 -8.06 0.90
CA ARG A 44 -4.83 -8.14 1.99
C ARG A 44 -6.13 -7.41 1.63
N LEU A 45 -6.04 -6.21 1.04
CA LEU A 45 -7.21 -5.43 0.63
C LEU A 45 -8.03 -6.17 -0.43
N ILE A 46 -7.38 -6.67 -1.49
CA ILE A 46 -8.05 -7.43 -2.55
C ILE A 46 -8.76 -8.67 -1.97
N ARG A 47 -8.10 -9.43 -1.09
CA ARG A 47 -8.71 -10.60 -0.45
C ARG A 47 -9.93 -10.24 0.38
N ASN A 48 -9.89 -9.13 1.12
CA ASN A 48 -11.02 -8.67 1.93
C ASN A 48 -12.21 -8.27 1.04
N ASP A 49 -11.95 -7.53 -0.04
CA ASP A 49 -13.00 -7.14 -0.98
C ASP A 49 -13.64 -8.36 -1.65
N LEU A 50 -12.84 -9.35 -2.07
CA LEU A 50 -13.35 -10.60 -2.67
C LEU A 50 -14.18 -11.42 -1.68
N THR A 51 -13.76 -11.53 -0.42
CA THR A 51 -14.54 -12.27 0.59
C THR A 51 -15.81 -11.53 0.99
N ARG A 52 -15.79 -10.20 1.03
CA ARG A 52 -16.98 -9.38 1.28
C ARG A 52 -17.97 -9.48 0.11
N ALA A 53 -17.49 -9.46 -1.13
CA ALA A 53 -18.33 -9.64 -2.31
C ALA A 53 -18.98 -11.05 -2.35
N LYS A 54 -18.28 -12.09 -1.90
CA LYS A 54 -18.81 -13.47 -1.87
C LYS A 54 -19.86 -13.71 -0.76
N LYS A 55 -19.92 -12.84 0.26
CA LYS A 55 -20.87 -12.96 1.37
C LYS A 55 -22.21 -12.25 1.13
N SER A 56 -22.35 -11.54 0.01
CA SER A 56 -23.57 -10.83 -0.38
C SER A 56 -24.43 -11.63 -1.35
#